data_AF-A0A9E2MD44-F1
#
_entry.id   AF-A0A9E2MD44-F1
#
_cell.length_a   1.000
_cell.length_b   1.000
_cell.length_c   1.000
_cell.angle_alpha   90.00
_cell.angle_beta   90.00
_cell.angle_gamma   90.00
#
_symmetry.space_group_name_H-M   'P 1'
#
loop_
_entity.id
_entity.type
_entity.pdbx_description
1 polymer ?
#
loop_
_entity_poly.entity_id
_entity_poly.type
_entity_poly.pdbx_seq_one_letter_code
_entity_poly.pdbx_strand_id
1 'polypeptide(L)'
;IILLRYLLPLTTVLLLLFLSRTREFMADAGSVELTRSNQPLAHALMKISDDHAEHSEKYQKEYATTKYENIRREAYIFDPFSAGVHPVKSFSTLFSTHPSLDERLKAIGFDLK
;
A
#
# COMPACT_ATOMS: atom_id res chain seq x y z
N ILE A 1 26.18 -0.78 -23.34
CA ILE A 1 25.25 0.38 -23.41
C ILE A 1 23.79 -0.08 -23.52
N ILE A 2 23.42 -0.97 -24.45
CA ILE A 2 22.03 -1.45 -24.62
C ILE A 2 21.49 -2.17 -23.37
N LEU A 3 22.26 -3.07 -22.74
CA LEU A 3 21.84 -3.75 -21.50
C LEU A 3 21.55 -2.78 -20.35
N LEU A 4 22.43 -1.80 -20.14
CA LEU A 4 22.31 -0.82 -19.05
C LEU A 4 21.04 0.04 -19.19
N ARG A 5 20.58 0.28 -20.43
CA ARG A 5 19.37 1.04 -20.75
C ARG A 5 18.09 0.42 -20.16
N TYR A 6 18.03 -0.90 -20.07
CA TYR A 6 16.87 -1.61 -19.52
C TYR A 6 17.07 -2.01 -18.06
N LEU A 7 18.31 -2.31 -17.67
CA LEU A 7 18.63 -2.69 -16.29
C LEU A 7 18.42 -1.54 -15.30
N LEU A 8 18.88 -0.32 -15.64
CA LEU A 8 18.80 0.82 -14.73
C LEU A 8 17.35 1.20 -14.37
N PRO A 9 16.41 1.40 -15.32
CA PRO A 9 15.03 1.69 -14.97
C PRO A 9 14.37 0.59 -14.13
N LEU A 10 14.66 -0.69 -14.43
CA LEU A 10 14.15 -1.81 -13.66
C LEU A 10 14.64 -1.77 -12.20
N THR A 11 15.94 -1.53 -11.99
CA THR A 11 16.50 -1.39 -10.64
C THR A 11 15.90 -0.20 -9.89
N THR A 12 15.64 0.92 -10.57
CA THR A 12 15.00 2.08 -9.96
C THR A 12 13.60 1.77 -9.46
N VAL A 13 12.78 1.05 -10.25
CA VAL A 13 11.44 0.64 -9.84
C VAL A 13 11.49 -0.28 -8.62
N LEU A 14 12.41 -1.26 -8.61
CA LEU A 14 12.57 -2.16 -7.47
C LEU A 14 12.99 -1.42 -6.19
N LEU A 15 13.93 -0.47 -6.30
CA LEU A 15 14.37 0.35 -5.17
C LEU A 15 13.24 1.26 -4.67
N LEU A 16 12.45 1.85 -5.57
CA LEU A 16 11.31 2.69 -5.20
C LEU A 16 10.26 1.89 -4.40
N LEU A 17 9.90 0.70 -4.89
CA LEU A 17 8.96 -0.19 -4.21
C LEU A 17 9.50 -0.64 -2.85
N PHE A 18 10.79 -0.98 -2.78
CA PHE A 18 11.44 -1.36 -1.52
C PHE A 18 11.45 -0.22 -0.50
N LEU A 19 11.81 0.99 -0.94
CA LEU A 19 11.85 2.18 -0.07
C LEU A 19 10.45 2.54 0.43
N SER A 20 9.43 2.47 -0.43
CA SER A 20 8.03 2.72 -0.06
C SER A 20 7.58 1.78 1.06
N ARG A 21 7.75 0.46 0.87
CA ARG A 21 7.38 -0.55 1.88
C ARG A 21 8.12 -0.35 3.21
N THR A 22 9.41 -0.03 3.14
CA THR A 22 10.23 0.20 4.34
C THR A 22 9.73 1.41 5.12
N ARG A 23 9.33 2.49 4.44
CA ARG A 23 8.77 3.69 5.08
C ARG A 23 7.45 3.42 5.80
N GLU A 24 6.57 2.62 5.19
CA GLU A 24 5.29 2.25 5.82
C GLU A 24 5.52 1.47 7.13
N PHE A 25 6.41 0.47 7.13
CA PHE A 25 6.73 -0.27 8.36
C PHE A 25 7.36 0.61 9.44
N MET A 26 8.21 1.57 9.05
CA MET A 26 8.77 2.55 10.00
C MET A 26 7.68 3.47 10.57
N ALA A 27 6.71 3.89 9.76
CA ALA A 27 5.60 4.72 10.19
C ALA A 27 4.68 3.96 11.17
N ASP A 28 4.37 2.70 10.86
CA ASP A 28 3.58 1.83 11.73
C ASP A 28 4.27 1.58 13.07
N ALA A 29 5.56 1.25 13.05
CA ALA A 29 6.36 1.09 14.26
C ALA A 29 6.42 2.37 15.10
N GLY A 30 6.62 3.53 14.47
CA GLY A 30 6.61 4.82 15.14
C GLY A 30 5.24 5.15 15.76
N SER A 31 4.15 4.81 15.09
CA SER A 31 2.79 4.99 15.64
C SER A 31 2.55 4.13 16.87
N VAL A 32 2.99 2.86 16.85
CA VAL A 32 2.94 1.97 18.03
C VAL A 32 3.84 2.50 19.16
N GLU A 33 5.02 3.01 18.84
CA GLU A 33 5.92 3.59 19.83
C GLU A 33 5.30 4.81 20.53
N LEU A 34 4.65 5.70 19.76
CA LEU A 34 3.99 6.90 20.28
C LEU A 34 2.75 6.57 21.12
N THR A 35 1.92 5.63 20.66
CA THR A 35 0.67 5.26 21.33
C THR A 35 0.84 4.22 22.43
N ARG A 36 2.02 3.59 22.50
CA ARG A 36 2.36 2.49 23.42
C ARG A 36 1.40 1.29 23.31
N SER A 37 0.72 1.15 22.18
CA SER A 37 -0.24 0.07 21.92
C SER A 37 -0.37 -0.20 20.42
N ASN A 38 -0.47 -1.47 20.04
CA ASN A 38 -0.69 -1.86 18.64
C ASN A 38 -2.18 -2.00 18.27
N GLN A 39 -3.06 -2.12 19.26
CA GLN A 39 -4.50 -2.39 19.05
C GLN A 39 -5.21 -1.29 18.26
N PRO A 40 -5.05 0.02 18.59
CA PRO A 40 -5.79 1.07 17.90
C PRO A 40 -5.41 1.16 16.43
N LEU A 41 -4.12 1.02 16.12
CA LEU A 41 -3.63 1.02 14.74
C LEU A 41 -4.15 -0.19 13.99
N ALA A 42 -4.07 -1.39 14.58
CA ALA A 42 -4.59 -2.60 13.96
C ALA A 42 -6.08 -2.50 13.61
N HIS A 43 -6.91 -2.04 14.56
CA HIS A 43 -8.34 -1.84 14.32
C HIS A 43 -8.62 -0.78 13.26
N ALA A 44 -7.85 0.32 13.24
CA ALA A 44 -7.98 1.35 12.20
C ALA A 44 -7.64 0.79 10.82
N LEU A 45 -6.55 0.02 10.69
CA LEU A 45 -6.14 -0.58 9.43
C LEU A 45 -7.16 -1.60 8.91
N MET A 46 -7.70 -2.45 9.77
CA MET A 46 -8.77 -3.38 9.40
C MET A 46 -10.01 -2.63 8.93
N LYS A 47 -10.46 -1.63 9.69
CA LYS A 47 -11.63 -0.83 9.33
C LYS A 47 -11.47 -0.12 7.98
N ILE A 48 -10.30 0.46 7.72
CA ILE A 48 -9.98 1.11 6.44
C ILE A 48 -9.96 0.09 5.29
N SER A 49 -9.40 -1.09 5.52
CA SER A 49 -9.36 -2.16 4.53
C SER A 49 -10.75 -2.69 4.18
N ASP A 50 -11.59 -2.91 5.19
CA ASP A 50 -12.96 -3.41 5.02
C ASP A 50 -13.83 -2.37 4.30
N ASP A 51 -13.75 -1.10 4.70
CA ASP A 51 -14.45 0.01 4.06
C ASP A 51 -14.03 0.17 2.59
N HIS A 52 -12.73 0.04 2.29
CA HIS A 52 -12.24 0.07 0.93
C HIS A 52 -12.73 -1.11 0.09
N ALA A 53 -12.76 -2.32 0.67
CA ALA A 53 -13.26 -3.50 -0.02
C ALA A 53 -14.74 -3.34 -0.37
N GLU A 54 -15.56 -2.85 0.57
CA GLU A 54 -17.00 -2.64 0.39
C GLU A 54 -17.31 -1.53 -0.64
N HIS A 55 -16.57 -0.43 -0.61
CA HIS A 55 -16.86 0.76 -1.42
C HIS A 55 -15.89 0.97 -2.60
N SER A 56 -15.13 -0.06 -2.98
CA SER A 56 -14.08 0.00 -4.01
C SER A 56 -14.54 0.63 -5.33
N GLU A 57 -15.71 0.24 -5.84
CA GLU A 57 -16.28 0.79 -7.08
C GLU A 57 -16.58 2.29 -7.00
N LYS A 58 -17.03 2.75 -5.84
CA LYS A 58 -17.35 4.16 -5.60
C LYS A 58 -16.06 4.98 -5.60
N TYR A 59 -15.04 4.54 -4.87
CA TYR A 59 -13.75 5.23 -4.83
C TYR A 59 -13.09 5.29 -6.20
N GLN A 60 -13.10 4.19 -6.97
CA GLN A 60 -12.57 4.20 -8.34
C GLN A 60 -13.24 5.26 -9.23
N LYS A 61 -14.56 5.44 -9.11
CA LYS A 61 -15.28 6.50 -9.84
C LYS A 61 -14.87 7.89 -9.36
N GLU A 62 -14.78 8.10 -8.05
CA GLU A 62 -14.36 9.39 -7.47
C GLU A 62 -12.93 9.76 -7.90
N TYR A 63 -11.99 8.81 -7.86
CA TYR A 63 -10.61 9.01 -8.32
C TYR A 63 -10.54 9.38 -9.80
N ALA A 64 -11.34 8.73 -10.66
CA ALA A 64 -11.39 9.04 -12.08
C ALA A 64 -11.91 10.46 -12.37
N THR A 65 -12.78 11.00 -11.50
CA THR A 65 -13.37 12.33 -11.65
C THR A 65 -12.54 13.45 -11.01
N THR A 66 -11.60 13.11 -10.12
CA THR A 66 -10.86 14.10 -9.34
C THR A 66 -9.70 14.68 -10.16
N LYS A 67 -9.59 16.01 -10.16
CA LYS A 67 -8.56 16.71 -10.92
C LYS A 67 -7.19 16.56 -10.25
N TYR A 68 -6.17 16.23 -11.05
CA TYR A 68 -4.78 16.06 -10.60
C TYR A 68 -4.53 14.86 -9.67
N GLU A 69 -5.35 13.82 -9.80
CA GLU A 69 -5.26 12.61 -8.96
C GLU A 69 -3.92 11.88 -9.08
N ASN A 70 -3.29 11.98 -10.26
CA ASN A 70 -1.98 11.40 -10.54
C ASN A 70 -0.84 11.92 -9.65
N ILE A 71 -0.99 13.10 -9.04
CA ILE A 71 0.02 13.70 -8.13
C ILE A 71 -0.24 13.28 -6.66
N ARG A 72 -1.47 12.84 -6.36
CA ARG A 72 -1.90 12.46 -5.00
C ARG A 72 -1.72 10.97 -4.73
N ARG A 73 -1.43 10.19 -5.77
CA ARG A 73 -1.33 8.73 -5.72
C ARG A 73 -0.45 8.22 -4.57
N GLU A 74 0.71 8.85 -4.37
CA GLU A 74 1.69 8.44 -3.36
C GLU A 74 1.22 8.70 -1.92
N ALA A 75 0.14 9.46 -1.72
CA ALA A 75 -0.45 9.70 -0.40
C ALA A 75 -1.61 8.74 -0.08
N TYR A 76 -2.07 7.93 -1.04
CA TYR A 76 -3.16 6.98 -0.79
C TYR A 76 -2.64 5.65 -0.29
N ILE A 77 -3.40 5.04 0.63
CA ILE A 77 -3.15 3.67 1.11
C ILE A 77 -3.46 2.65 0.00
N PHE A 78 -4.48 2.95 -0.82
CA PHE A 78 -4.90 2.11 -1.95
C PHE A 78 -4.65 2.85 -3.25
N ASP A 79 -3.98 2.19 -4.19
CA ASP A 79 -3.62 2.83 -5.46
C ASP A 79 -4.85 2.98 -6.37
N PRO A 80 -5.27 4.22 -6.71
CA PRO A 80 -6.42 4.49 -7.57
C PRO A 80 -6.26 3.97 -9.01
N PHE A 81 -5.03 3.75 -9.47
CA PHE A 81 -4.72 3.28 -10.82
C PHE A 81 -4.29 1.82 -10.89
N SER A 82 -4.42 1.08 -9.79
CA SER A 82 -4.36 -0.38 -9.79
C SER A 82 -5.61 -0.93 -10.50
N ALA A 83 -5.57 -0.84 -11.83
CA ALA A 83 -6.63 -1.20 -12.75
C ALA A 83 -7.16 -2.60 -12.46
N GLY A 84 -8.44 -2.72 -12.09
CA GLY A 84 -9.41 -3.76 -12.51
C GLY A 84 -9.00 -5.24 -12.62
N VAL A 85 -7.86 -5.71 -12.09
CA VAL A 85 -7.48 -7.12 -12.19
C VAL A 85 -7.97 -7.86 -10.95
N HIS A 86 -9.11 -8.55 -11.11
CA HIS A 86 -9.61 -9.58 -10.20
C HIS A 86 -8.54 -10.66 -9.88
N PRO A 87 -8.68 -11.39 -8.77
CA PRO A 87 -7.63 -11.64 -7.78
C PRO A 87 -6.73 -12.83 -8.15
N VAL A 88 -5.49 -12.53 -8.53
CA VAL A 88 -4.38 -13.44 -8.24
C VAL A 88 -3.56 -12.75 -7.15
N LYS A 89 -3.86 -13.09 -5.89
CA LYS A 89 -3.23 -12.57 -4.65
C LYS A 89 -1.69 -12.53 -4.69
N SER A 90 -1.05 -13.22 -5.63
CA SER A 90 0.40 -13.37 -5.72
C SER A 90 1.09 -12.38 -6.65
N PHE A 91 0.40 -11.80 -7.64
CA PHE A 91 1.02 -10.86 -8.59
C PHE A 91 0.69 -9.40 -8.29
N SER A 92 -0.51 -9.09 -7.78
CA SER A 92 -0.87 -7.72 -7.39
C SER A 92 0.04 -7.21 -6.26
N THR A 93 0.33 -8.02 -5.25
CA THR A 93 1.21 -7.69 -4.11
C THR A 93 2.64 -7.35 -4.53
N LEU A 94 3.14 -7.93 -5.64
CA LEU A 94 4.48 -7.63 -6.15
C LEU A 94 4.58 -6.24 -6.78
N PHE A 95 3.46 -5.70 -7.28
CA PHE A 95 3.37 -4.37 -7.88
C PHE A 95 2.66 -3.34 -6.99
N SER A 96 2.16 -3.74 -5.82
CA SER A 96 1.63 -2.81 -4.81
C SER A 96 2.75 -1.94 -4.24
N THR A 97 2.51 -0.62 -4.20
CA THR A 97 3.41 0.36 -3.58
C THR A 97 3.38 0.30 -2.05
N HIS A 98 2.39 -0.39 -1.47
CA HIS A 98 2.20 -0.57 -0.03
C HIS A 98 2.23 -2.07 0.35
N PRO A 99 2.74 -2.41 1.54
CA PRO A 99 2.66 -3.77 2.07
C PRO A 99 1.21 -4.16 2.34
N SER A 100 0.92 -5.46 2.28
CA SER A 100 -0.41 -5.98 2.54
C SER A 100 -0.86 -5.77 4.00
N LEU A 101 -2.17 -5.79 4.25
CA LEU A 101 -2.72 -5.64 5.60
C LEU A 101 -2.11 -6.66 6.57
N ASP A 102 -2.05 -7.93 6.17
CA ASP A 102 -1.51 -9.03 6.98
C ASP A 102 -0.04 -8.79 7.35
N GLU A 103 0.77 -8.32 6.40
CA GLU A 103 2.18 -7.98 6.65
C GLU A 103 2.33 -6.84 7.63
N ARG A 104 1.47 -5.80 7.55
CA ARG A 104 1.48 -4.67 8.47
C ARG A 104 1.07 -5.06 9.88
N LEU A 105 -0.02 -5.83 10.01
CA LEU A 105 -0.49 -6.35 11.31
C LEU A 105 0.58 -7.21 11.98
N LYS A 106 1.23 -8.09 11.21
CA LYS A 106 2.34 -8.91 11.69
C LYS A 106 3.55 -8.06 12.11
N ALA A 107 3.89 -7.02 11.35
CA ALA A 107 5.02 -6.14 11.66
C ALA A 107 4.86 -5.39 12.99
N ILE A 108 3.63 -5.03 13.36
CA ILE A 108 3.32 -4.39 14.66
C ILE A 108 3.04 -5.40 15.78
N GLY A 109 3.22 -6.70 15.53
CA GLY A 109 3.00 -7.77 16.51
C GLY A 109 1.53 -7.97 16.88
N PHE A 110 0.61 -7.66 15.97
CA PHE A 110 -0.82 -7.95 16.14
C PHE A 110 -1.15 -9.30 15.50
N ASP A 111 -1.81 -10.18 16.25
CA ASP A 111 -2.22 -11.50 15.79
C ASP A 111 -3.74 -11.52 15.56
N LEU A 112 -4.16 -11.97 14.37
CA LEU A 112 -5.56 -12.14 14.03
C LEU A 112 -6.02 -13.47 14.65
N LYS A 113 -6.66 -13.38 15.82
CA LYS A 113 -7.30 -14.53 16.47
C LYS A 113 -8.51 -15.04 15.70
#